data_AF-H0UJI1-F1
#
_entry.id   AF-H0UJI1-F1
#
_cell.length_a   1.000
_cell.length_b   1.000
_cell.length_c   1.000
_cell.angle_alpha   90.00
_cell.angle_beta   90.00
_cell.angle_gamma   90.00
#
_symmetry.space_group_name_H-M   'P 1'
#
loop_
_entity.id
_entity.type
_entity.pdbx_description
1 polymer ?
#
loop_
_entity_poly.entity_id
_entity_poly.type
_entity_poly.pdbx_seq_one_letter_code
_entity_poly.pdbx_strand_id
1 'polypeptide(L)'
;MNCRTNPTGVLSSLDHGTLTKDQLRELESAPLTKKRAALDLLIRAMPIFAGLLAMAEYLCLPDLEGNSHTMTYAYFLGALIAAAAAAFIGSFFSRRVYDRLRHGAPFYSLVFLLLLGYDWVTLKTGKFVLPYFPWVDQILNAAIEDRLQLLDCTWHSLMLLFTGYFTGALLGLLTGVACGYNKRVDYWIAPFMRLLGAIPSTTWIPVVMVLASSLFKGSVFIIALGVWYSLTIATITGIRNIDKSFYEAARTLGAKTRHLVFRVALPFALPNILQGLTQGMSSACMALMVAEMIGVESGLGWYVTWQKSWAQYGKMYAAIVVLCVVFVAVNWLLNKIKRRLLRWQEGAVQS
;
A
#
# COMPACT_ATOMS: atom_id res chain seq x y z
N MET A 1 -67.65 6.49 -11.21
CA MET A 1 -66.36 5.85 -10.87
C MET A 1 -65.24 6.63 -11.53
N ASN A 2 -64.61 7.55 -10.77
CA ASN A 2 -63.30 8.16 -11.07
C ASN A 2 -62.94 9.05 -9.87
N CYS A 3 -62.23 8.49 -8.90
CA CYS A 3 -61.67 9.25 -7.78
C CYS A 3 -60.21 9.59 -8.12
N ARG A 4 -59.96 10.83 -8.51
CA ARG A 4 -58.61 11.40 -8.57
C ARG A 4 -58.15 11.64 -7.13
N THR A 5 -57.25 10.81 -6.61
CA THR A 5 -56.53 11.11 -5.37
C THR A 5 -55.24 11.85 -5.72
N ASN A 6 -55.22 13.11 -5.29
CA ASN A 6 -54.09 14.04 -5.37
C ASN A 6 -52.95 13.55 -4.44
N PRO A 7 -51.73 13.28 -4.92
CA PRO A 7 -50.66 12.68 -4.10
C PRO A 7 -49.88 13.70 -3.25
N THR A 8 -50.28 14.98 -3.25
CA THR A 8 -49.51 16.07 -2.61
C THR A 8 -49.75 16.21 -1.10
N GLY A 9 -50.74 15.53 -0.53
CA GLY A 9 -51.11 15.65 0.89
C GLY A 9 -50.31 14.81 1.89
N VAL A 10 -49.45 13.90 1.43
CA VAL A 10 -48.68 12.99 2.32
C VAL A 10 -47.23 13.49 2.54
N LEU A 11 -46.86 14.62 1.93
CA LEU A 11 -45.46 15.07 1.83
C LEU A 11 -45.04 16.14 2.86
N SER A 12 -45.89 16.53 3.81
CA SER A 12 -45.55 17.55 4.81
C SER A 12 -45.16 16.99 6.19
N SER A 13 -45.09 15.67 6.37
CA SER A 13 -44.87 15.05 7.69
C SER A 13 -43.69 14.09 7.76
N LEU A 14 -42.77 14.10 6.79
CA LEU A 14 -41.58 13.24 6.82
C LEU A 14 -40.33 14.05 7.12
N ASP A 15 -39.88 13.91 8.36
CA ASP A 15 -38.64 14.44 8.90
C ASP A 15 -37.44 13.92 8.10
N HIS A 16 -36.56 14.81 7.63
CA HIS A 16 -35.46 14.49 6.71
C HIS A 16 -34.37 13.59 7.33
N GLY A 17 -34.48 13.23 8.61
CA GLY A 17 -33.47 12.47 9.37
C GLY A 17 -33.62 10.95 9.39
N THR A 18 -34.71 10.36 8.90
CA THR A 18 -35.00 8.91 9.07
C THR A 18 -35.36 8.19 7.78
N LEU A 19 -34.71 8.51 6.66
CA LEU A 19 -34.88 7.75 5.42
C LEU A 19 -34.03 6.48 5.45
N THR A 20 -34.68 5.32 5.49
CA THR A 20 -34.03 4.00 5.34
C THR A 20 -33.33 3.91 3.98
N LYS A 21 -32.21 3.19 3.86
CA LYS A 21 -31.42 3.08 2.60
C LYS A 21 -32.26 2.72 1.38
N ASP A 22 -33.31 1.92 1.56
CA ASP A 22 -34.19 1.50 0.47
C ASP A 22 -35.20 2.58 0.06
N GLN A 23 -35.61 3.47 0.98
CA GLN A 23 -36.45 4.65 0.64
C GLN A 23 -35.63 5.78 0.00
N LEU A 24 -34.36 5.94 0.39
CA LEU A 24 -33.39 6.77 -0.34
C LEU A 24 -33.22 6.26 -1.78
N ARG A 25 -33.16 4.94 -1.99
CA ARG A 25 -33.07 4.30 -3.31
C ARG A 25 -34.32 4.48 -4.16
N GLU A 26 -35.52 4.46 -3.57
CA GLU A 26 -36.77 4.77 -4.27
C GLU A 26 -36.82 6.24 -4.73
N LEU A 27 -36.38 7.18 -3.88
CA LEU A 27 -36.26 8.59 -4.26
C LEU A 27 -35.21 8.85 -5.36
N GLU A 28 -34.13 8.07 -5.37
CA GLU A 28 -33.08 8.13 -6.41
C GLU A 28 -33.53 7.48 -7.74
N SER A 29 -34.56 6.63 -7.70
CA SER A 29 -35.15 5.93 -8.86
C SER A 29 -36.21 6.74 -9.63
N ALA A 30 -36.56 7.94 -9.17
CA ALA A 30 -37.36 8.88 -9.96
C ALA A 30 -36.70 9.10 -11.33
N PRO A 31 -37.46 9.13 -12.45
CA PRO A 31 -36.88 9.10 -13.79
C PRO A 31 -35.89 10.24 -13.97
N LEU A 32 -34.60 9.90 -14.07
CA LEU A 32 -33.52 10.85 -14.27
C LEU A 32 -33.90 11.70 -15.49
N THR A 33 -34.11 13.00 -15.27
CA THR A 33 -34.34 13.97 -16.34
C THR A 33 -33.28 13.77 -17.42
N LYS A 34 -33.61 13.85 -18.72
CA LYS A 34 -32.66 13.61 -19.84
C LYS A 34 -31.29 14.30 -19.64
N LYS A 35 -31.28 15.46 -18.98
CA LYS A 35 -30.07 16.21 -18.57
C LYS A 35 -29.16 15.43 -17.60
N ARG A 36 -29.70 14.75 -16.57
CA ARG A 36 -28.91 13.93 -15.63
C ARG A 36 -28.33 12.69 -16.30
N ALA A 37 -29.10 12.03 -17.17
CA ALA A 37 -28.60 10.90 -17.95
C ALA A 37 -27.46 11.30 -18.91
N ALA A 38 -27.56 12.48 -19.54
CA ALA A 38 -26.49 13.05 -20.37
C ALA A 38 -25.25 13.40 -19.55
N LEU A 39 -25.43 14.00 -18.37
CA LEU A 39 -24.34 14.35 -17.45
C LEU A 39 -23.61 13.08 -16.97
N ASP A 40 -24.34 12.01 -16.67
CA ASP A 40 -23.76 10.74 -16.24
C ASP A 40 -23.03 10.00 -17.37
N LEU A 41 -23.47 10.17 -18.61
CA LEU A 41 -22.73 9.69 -19.77
C LEU A 41 -21.42 10.48 -19.94
N LEU A 42 -21.47 11.80 -19.78
CA LEU A 42 -20.32 12.69 -19.90
C LEU A 42 -19.26 12.38 -18.84
N ILE A 43 -19.65 12.26 -17.56
CA ILE A 43 -18.73 11.89 -16.47
C ILE A 43 -18.03 10.56 -16.76
N ARG A 44 -18.77 9.54 -17.22
CA ARG A 44 -18.20 8.22 -17.53
C ARG A 44 -17.24 8.24 -18.72
N ALA A 45 -17.48 9.10 -19.71
CA ALA A 45 -16.64 9.22 -20.90
C ALA A 45 -15.40 10.11 -20.70
N MET A 46 -15.40 10.99 -19.69
CA MET A 46 -14.31 11.92 -19.37
C MET A 46 -12.89 11.31 -19.37
N PRO A 47 -12.63 10.13 -18.75
CA PRO A 47 -11.27 9.57 -18.75
C PRO A 47 -10.80 9.13 -20.14
N ILE A 48 -11.70 8.72 -21.03
CA ILE A 48 -11.36 8.36 -22.41
C ILE A 48 -10.96 9.62 -23.19
N PHE A 49 -11.73 10.70 -23.06
CA PHE A 49 -11.40 11.97 -23.70
C PHE A 49 -10.06 12.54 -23.20
N ALA A 50 -9.81 12.53 -21.90
CA ALA A 50 -8.54 12.99 -21.32
C ALA A 50 -7.36 12.12 -21.81
N GLY A 51 -7.54 10.80 -21.89
CA GLY A 51 -6.51 9.89 -22.40
C GLY A 51 -6.23 10.07 -23.90
N LEU A 52 -7.26 10.24 -24.73
CA LEU A 52 -7.10 10.55 -26.16
C LEU A 52 -6.39 11.88 -26.38
N LEU A 53 -6.69 12.89 -25.56
CA LEU A 53 -5.98 14.17 -25.59
C LEU A 53 -4.49 13.99 -25.26
N ALA A 54 -4.15 13.20 -24.25
CA ALA A 54 -2.76 12.89 -23.88
C ALA A 54 -2.01 12.13 -24.99
N MET A 55 -2.68 11.17 -25.64
CA MET A 55 -2.11 10.45 -26.77
C MET A 55 -1.87 11.37 -27.98
N ALA A 56 -2.83 12.25 -28.29
CA ALA A 56 -2.70 13.19 -29.40
C ALA A 56 -1.58 14.20 -29.16
N GLU A 57 -1.46 14.71 -27.94
CA GLU A 57 -0.36 15.59 -27.51
C GLU A 57 1.00 14.92 -27.74
N TYR A 58 1.15 13.67 -27.28
CA TYR A 58 2.40 12.92 -27.42
C TYR A 58 2.81 12.69 -28.88
N LEU A 59 1.87 12.29 -29.74
CA LEU A 59 2.15 11.95 -31.14
C LEU A 59 2.24 13.14 -32.10
N CYS A 60 1.47 14.22 -31.84
CA CYS A 60 1.32 15.31 -32.81
C CYS A 60 2.26 16.50 -32.54
N LEU A 61 2.72 16.70 -31.30
CA LEU A 61 3.63 17.80 -31.00
C LEU A 61 5.08 17.39 -31.24
N PRO A 62 5.92 18.23 -31.87
CA PRO A 62 7.34 17.94 -32.01
C PRO A 62 8.05 18.02 -30.65
N ASP A 63 9.04 17.16 -30.47
CA ASP A 63 9.84 17.10 -29.24
C ASP A 63 10.99 18.11 -29.26
N LEU A 64 11.49 18.46 -28.07
CA LEU A 64 12.69 19.26 -27.94
C LEU A 64 13.91 18.51 -28.50
N GLU A 65 14.76 19.20 -29.27
CA GLU A 65 15.97 18.62 -29.86
C GLU A 65 16.86 17.96 -28.79
N GLY A 66 17.25 16.70 -29.04
CA GLY A 66 18.11 15.91 -28.14
C GLY A 66 17.36 14.88 -27.27
N ASN A 67 16.02 14.94 -27.20
CA ASN A 67 15.22 13.92 -26.52
C ASN A 67 14.84 12.80 -27.49
N SER A 68 15.22 11.56 -27.19
CA SER A 68 14.74 10.39 -27.92
C SER A 68 13.43 9.90 -27.31
N HIS A 69 12.36 9.90 -28.10
CA HIS A 69 11.09 9.26 -27.73
C HIS A 69 11.00 7.86 -28.36
N THR A 70 10.39 6.93 -27.64
CA THR A 70 10.08 5.58 -28.09
C THR A 70 8.56 5.41 -28.16
N MET A 71 8.07 4.47 -28.94
CA MET A 71 6.62 4.18 -28.97
C MET A 71 6.10 3.51 -27.67
N THR A 72 6.95 3.29 -26.67
CA THR A 72 6.63 2.57 -25.44
C THR A 72 5.56 3.28 -24.62
N TYR A 73 5.71 4.60 -24.43
CA TYR A 73 4.71 5.39 -23.72
C TYR A 73 3.37 5.49 -24.48
N ALA A 74 3.40 5.51 -25.82
CA ALA A 74 2.17 5.43 -26.62
C ALA A 74 1.42 4.11 -26.36
N TYR A 75 2.12 2.97 -26.35
CA TYR A 75 1.48 1.68 -26.01
C TYR A 75 0.90 1.67 -24.59
N PHE A 76 1.60 2.29 -23.62
CA PHE A 76 1.12 2.42 -22.24
C PHE A 76 -0.16 3.27 -22.15
N LEU A 77 -0.17 4.45 -22.76
CA LEU A 77 -1.36 5.31 -22.82
C LEU A 77 -2.51 4.59 -23.54
N GLY A 78 -2.23 3.89 -24.64
CA GLY A 78 -3.19 3.10 -25.40
C GLY A 78 -3.85 2.02 -24.54
N ALA A 79 -3.07 1.29 -23.73
CA ALA A 79 -3.58 0.28 -22.81
C ALA A 79 -4.50 0.89 -21.73
N LEU A 80 -4.14 2.05 -21.16
CA LEU A 80 -4.97 2.74 -20.18
C LEU A 80 -6.29 3.25 -20.79
N ILE A 81 -6.24 3.80 -22.01
CA ILE A 81 -7.42 4.24 -22.76
C ILE A 81 -8.33 3.04 -23.07
N ALA A 82 -7.75 1.91 -23.50
CA ALA A 82 -8.48 0.68 -23.76
C ALA A 82 -9.17 0.13 -22.50
N ALA A 83 -8.50 0.17 -21.34
CA ALA A 83 -9.09 -0.22 -20.07
C ALA A 83 -10.25 0.71 -19.66
N ALA A 84 -10.10 2.03 -19.84
CA ALA A 84 -11.16 3.00 -19.61
C ALA A 84 -12.35 2.79 -20.56
N ALA A 85 -12.10 2.51 -21.83
CA ALA A 85 -13.11 2.16 -22.83
C ALA A 85 -13.84 0.86 -22.48
N ALA A 86 -13.12 -0.18 -22.07
CA ALA A 86 -13.70 -1.44 -21.62
C ALA A 86 -14.60 -1.25 -20.38
N ALA A 87 -14.17 -0.44 -19.41
CA ALA A 87 -14.98 -0.10 -18.25
C ALA A 87 -16.22 0.72 -18.64
N PHE A 88 -16.09 1.65 -19.59
CA PHE A 88 -17.21 2.43 -20.12
C PHE A 88 -18.25 1.52 -20.81
N ILE A 89 -17.81 0.60 -21.67
CA ILE A 89 -18.69 -0.39 -22.31
C ILE A 89 -19.33 -1.30 -21.25
N GLY A 90 -18.54 -1.82 -20.30
CA GLY A 90 -19.02 -2.65 -19.19
C GLY A 90 -20.06 -1.95 -18.30
N SER A 91 -20.04 -0.62 -18.24
CA SER A 91 -21.03 0.17 -17.49
C SER A 91 -22.45 0.06 -18.06
N PHE A 92 -22.61 -0.32 -19.33
CA PHE A 92 -23.93 -0.57 -19.93
C PHE A 92 -24.50 -1.94 -19.56
N PHE A 93 -23.65 -2.93 -19.28
CA PHE A 93 -24.06 -4.31 -19.01
C PHE A 93 -24.17 -4.63 -17.50
N SER A 94 -23.48 -3.87 -16.64
CA SER A 94 -23.46 -4.13 -15.19
C SER A 94 -23.63 -2.85 -14.36
N ARG A 95 -24.66 -2.84 -13.51
CA ARG A 95 -24.88 -1.74 -12.54
C ARG A 95 -23.71 -1.56 -11.57
N ARG A 96 -23.03 -2.65 -11.19
CA ARG A 96 -21.85 -2.58 -10.31
C ARG A 96 -20.65 -1.87 -10.96
N VAL A 97 -20.47 -2.05 -12.28
CA VAL A 97 -19.43 -1.36 -13.04
C VAL A 97 -19.81 0.11 -13.27
N TYR A 98 -21.08 0.37 -13.53
CA TYR A 98 -21.62 1.72 -13.61
C TYR A 98 -21.34 2.56 -12.35
N ASP A 99 -21.68 2.04 -11.17
CA ASP A 99 -21.50 2.78 -9.91
C ASP A 99 -20.01 3.04 -9.60
N ARG A 100 -19.15 2.03 -9.82
CA ARG A 100 -17.69 2.18 -9.64
C ARG A 100 -17.09 3.18 -10.61
N LEU A 101 -17.44 3.10 -11.89
CA LEU A 101 -16.88 3.97 -12.91
C LEU A 101 -17.35 5.41 -12.70
N ARG A 102 -18.63 5.64 -12.38
CA ARG A 102 -19.15 6.99 -12.14
C ARG A 102 -18.44 7.68 -10.98
N HIS A 103 -18.19 6.95 -9.88
CA HIS A 103 -17.47 7.50 -8.73
C HIS A 103 -15.96 7.67 -8.99
N GLY A 104 -15.34 6.75 -9.72
CA GLY A 104 -13.90 6.76 -10.02
C GLY A 104 -13.49 7.60 -11.24
N ALA A 105 -14.41 7.91 -12.16
CA ALA A 105 -14.10 8.60 -13.42
C ALA A 105 -13.42 9.97 -13.27
N PRO A 106 -13.82 10.85 -12.31
CA PRO A 106 -13.09 12.09 -12.08
C PRO A 106 -11.64 11.86 -11.68
N PHE A 107 -11.37 10.84 -10.85
CA PHE A 107 -10.02 10.48 -10.44
C PHE A 107 -9.20 9.92 -11.62
N TYR A 108 -9.75 9.02 -12.44
CA TYR A 108 -9.05 8.52 -13.63
C TYR A 108 -8.75 9.63 -14.64
N SER A 109 -9.68 10.58 -14.81
CA SER A 109 -9.48 11.74 -15.70
C SER A 109 -8.37 12.64 -15.17
N LEU A 110 -8.34 12.89 -13.85
CA LEU A 110 -7.26 13.63 -13.21
C LEU A 110 -5.90 12.95 -13.45
N VAL A 111 -5.81 11.62 -13.35
CA VAL A 111 -4.57 10.88 -13.61
C VAL A 111 -4.09 11.09 -15.06
N PHE A 112 -4.97 10.99 -16.05
CA PHE A 112 -4.60 11.28 -17.45
C PHE A 112 -4.16 12.73 -17.66
N LEU A 113 -4.85 13.69 -17.04
CA LEU A 113 -4.48 15.10 -17.12
C LEU A 113 -3.12 15.39 -16.46
N LEU A 114 -2.81 14.71 -15.35
CA LEU A 114 -1.50 14.80 -14.70
C LEU A 114 -0.40 14.20 -15.57
N LEU A 115 -0.64 13.06 -16.22
CA LEU A 115 0.31 12.47 -17.16
C LEU A 115 0.55 13.37 -18.37
N LEU A 116 -0.51 13.96 -18.93
CA LEU A 116 -0.42 14.93 -20.01
C LEU A 116 0.39 16.16 -19.58
N GLY A 117 0.03 16.76 -18.44
CA GLY A 117 0.73 17.94 -17.93
C GLY A 117 2.20 17.65 -17.61
N TYR A 118 2.50 16.47 -17.10
CA TYR A 118 3.88 16.04 -16.84
C TYR A 118 4.68 15.92 -18.13
N ASP A 119 4.17 15.19 -19.12
CA ASP A 119 4.86 14.98 -20.41
C ASP A 119 5.09 16.30 -21.15
N TRP A 120 4.09 17.18 -21.15
CA TRP A 120 4.19 18.50 -21.77
C TRP A 120 5.30 19.36 -21.15
N VAL A 121 5.45 19.35 -19.82
CA VAL A 121 6.48 20.15 -19.15
C VAL A 121 7.88 19.54 -19.30
N THR A 122 7.99 18.21 -19.29
CA THR A 122 9.29 17.53 -19.41
C THR A 122 9.78 17.45 -20.86
N LEU A 123 8.96 16.93 -21.77
CA LEU A 123 9.37 16.47 -23.09
C LEU A 123 9.26 17.58 -24.13
N LYS A 124 8.20 18.41 -24.05
CA LYS A 124 7.95 19.50 -25.01
C LYS A 124 8.56 20.84 -24.58
N THR A 125 8.38 21.23 -23.32
CA THR A 125 8.81 22.56 -22.84
C THR A 125 10.27 22.59 -22.38
N GLY A 126 10.86 21.44 -22.04
CA GLY A 126 12.25 21.33 -21.56
C GLY A 126 12.54 22.08 -20.25
N LYS A 127 11.50 22.56 -19.54
CA LYS A 127 11.66 23.30 -18.26
C LYS A 127 12.15 22.39 -17.14
N PHE A 128 11.77 21.11 -17.22
CA PHE A 128 12.19 20.09 -16.29
C PHE A 128 13.25 19.21 -16.94
N VAL A 129 14.50 19.49 -16.62
CA VAL A 129 15.67 18.79 -17.17
C VAL A 129 16.08 17.61 -16.30
N LEU A 130 16.72 16.61 -16.93
CA LEU A 130 17.50 15.60 -16.22
C LEU A 130 18.56 16.30 -15.35
N PRO A 131 18.83 15.85 -14.12
CA PRO A 131 18.46 14.56 -13.50
C PRO A 131 17.13 14.53 -12.73
N TYR A 132 16.46 15.67 -12.60
CA TYR A 132 15.37 15.84 -11.63
C TYR A 132 14.05 15.21 -12.10
N PHE A 133 13.78 15.26 -13.40
CA PHE A 133 12.49 14.85 -13.96
C PHE A 133 12.68 14.13 -15.30
N PRO A 134 12.84 12.80 -15.31
CA PRO A 134 12.81 12.04 -16.55
C PRO A 134 11.39 11.96 -17.11
N TRP A 135 11.25 11.99 -18.43
CA TRP A 135 9.95 11.75 -19.06
C TRP A 135 9.50 10.29 -18.91
N VAL A 136 8.19 10.04 -18.93
CA VAL A 136 7.62 8.72 -18.62
C VAL A 136 8.10 7.65 -19.60
N ASP A 137 8.26 7.99 -20.87
CA ASP A 137 8.78 7.06 -21.88
C ASP A 137 10.18 6.54 -21.54
N GLN A 138 11.07 7.39 -21.01
CA GLN A 138 12.43 6.98 -20.62
C GLN A 138 12.41 5.94 -19.50
N ILE A 139 11.52 6.13 -18.52
CA ILE A 139 11.35 5.21 -17.38
C ILE A 139 10.81 3.87 -17.88
N LEU A 140 9.78 3.90 -18.73
CA LEU A 140 9.15 2.69 -19.25
C LEU A 140 10.08 1.90 -20.17
N ASN A 141 10.79 2.58 -21.07
CA ASN A 141 11.77 1.93 -21.93
C ASN A 141 12.89 1.30 -21.10
N ALA A 142 13.48 2.06 -20.17
CA ALA A 142 14.52 1.54 -19.28
C ALA A 142 14.05 0.31 -18.47
N ALA A 143 12.79 0.30 -18.02
CA ALA A 143 12.21 -0.85 -17.32
C ALA A 143 12.09 -2.10 -18.20
N ILE A 144 11.82 -1.92 -19.50
CA ILE A 144 11.72 -3.03 -20.47
C ILE A 144 13.10 -3.53 -20.90
N GLU A 145 14.04 -2.60 -21.13
CA GLU A 145 15.41 -2.89 -21.53
C GLU A 145 16.13 -3.71 -20.45
N ASP A 146 16.13 -3.23 -19.21
CA ASP A 146 16.83 -3.86 -18.07
C ASP A 146 15.93 -4.81 -17.27
N ARG A 147 14.81 -5.29 -17.85
CA ARG A 147 13.82 -6.12 -17.14
C ARG A 147 14.40 -7.33 -16.42
N LEU A 148 15.38 -8.01 -17.01
CA LEU A 148 16.02 -9.20 -16.40
C LEU A 148 16.81 -8.80 -15.17
N GLN A 149 17.64 -7.76 -15.29
CA GLN A 149 18.43 -7.21 -14.19
C GLN A 149 17.53 -6.70 -13.04
N LEU A 150 16.42 -6.03 -13.38
CA LEU A 150 15.45 -5.54 -12.39
C LEU A 150 14.74 -6.70 -11.68
N LEU A 151 14.42 -7.79 -12.37
CA LEU A 151 13.83 -8.98 -11.76
C LEU A 151 14.81 -9.67 -10.80
N ASP A 152 16.07 -9.81 -11.20
CA ASP A 152 17.12 -10.38 -10.34
C ASP A 152 17.36 -9.52 -9.10
N CYS A 153 17.44 -8.19 -9.28
CA CYS A 153 17.54 -7.25 -8.16
C CYS A 153 16.32 -7.33 -7.25
N THR A 154 15.11 -7.42 -7.81
CA THR A 154 13.87 -7.59 -7.04
C THR A 154 13.89 -8.88 -6.22
N TRP A 155 14.38 -9.98 -6.80
CA TRP A 155 14.50 -11.26 -6.11
C TRP A 155 15.44 -11.17 -4.90
N HIS A 156 16.63 -10.58 -5.09
CA HIS A 156 17.58 -10.36 -4.00
C HIS A 156 17.01 -9.48 -2.89
N SER A 157 16.30 -8.39 -3.25
CA SER A 157 15.62 -7.52 -2.30
C SER A 157 14.55 -8.25 -1.50
N LEU A 158 13.72 -9.07 -2.15
CA LEU A 158 12.71 -9.86 -1.46
C LEU A 158 13.34 -10.90 -0.53
N MET A 159 14.40 -11.58 -0.97
CA MET A 159 15.11 -12.56 -0.13
C MET A 159 15.69 -11.88 1.12
N LEU A 160 16.34 -10.75 0.97
CA LEU A 160 16.90 -9.97 2.07
C LEU A 160 15.80 -9.45 3.02
N LEU A 161 14.71 -8.91 2.47
CA LEU A 161 13.56 -8.42 3.22
C LEU A 161 12.93 -9.53 4.06
N PHE A 162 12.59 -10.66 3.45
CA PHE A 162 11.89 -11.74 4.16
C PHE A 162 12.79 -12.44 5.18
N THR A 163 14.07 -12.62 4.90
CA THR A 163 15.01 -13.20 5.88
C THR A 163 15.16 -12.31 7.12
N GLY A 164 15.35 -11.00 6.94
CA GLY A 164 15.35 -10.04 8.06
C GLY A 164 14.00 -9.95 8.77
N TYR A 165 12.91 -9.94 8.01
CA TYR A 165 11.56 -9.84 8.56
C TYR A 165 11.18 -11.04 9.41
N PHE A 166 11.39 -12.27 8.93
CA PHE A 166 11.02 -13.46 9.69
C PHE A 166 11.92 -13.69 10.90
N THR A 167 13.22 -13.38 10.79
CA THR A 167 14.14 -13.45 11.95
C THR A 167 13.77 -12.45 13.03
N GLY A 168 13.52 -11.19 12.65
CA GLY A 168 13.02 -10.15 13.56
C GLY A 168 11.65 -10.47 14.15
N ALA A 169 10.73 -11.01 13.35
CA ALA A 169 9.41 -11.40 13.81
C ALA A 169 9.47 -12.57 14.82
N LEU A 170 10.32 -13.57 14.58
CA LEU A 170 10.50 -14.68 15.52
C LEU A 170 11.05 -14.17 16.86
N LEU A 171 12.13 -13.39 16.82
CA LEU A 171 12.71 -12.81 18.04
C LEU A 171 11.75 -11.86 18.74
N GLY A 172 11.00 -11.07 17.97
CA GLY A 172 10.07 -10.05 18.49
C GLY A 172 8.90 -10.70 19.21
N LEU A 173 8.35 -11.76 18.63
CA LEU A 173 7.29 -12.55 19.24
C LEU A 173 7.77 -13.23 20.52
N LEU A 174 8.94 -13.89 20.49
CA LEU A 174 9.50 -14.59 21.66
C LEU A 174 9.75 -13.63 22.83
N THR A 175 10.42 -12.50 22.55
CA THR A 175 10.71 -11.48 23.57
C THR A 175 9.44 -10.79 24.06
N GLY A 176 8.49 -10.47 23.16
CA GLY A 176 7.23 -9.83 23.54
C GLY A 176 6.33 -10.71 24.39
N VAL A 177 6.25 -12.02 24.09
CA VAL A 177 5.54 -12.97 24.95
C VAL A 177 6.23 -13.09 26.32
N ALA A 178 7.56 -13.16 26.35
CA ALA A 178 8.33 -13.27 27.59
C ALA A 178 8.17 -12.03 28.50
N CYS A 179 8.30 -10.81 27.95
CA CYS A 179 8.12 -9.55 28.67
C CYS A 179 6.65 -9.29 29.05
N GLY A 180 5.71 -9.69 28.18
CA GLY A 180 4.27 -9.55 28.45
C GLY A 180 3.83 -10.40 29.64
N TYR A 181 4.40 -11.60 29.79
CA TYR A 181 4.04 -12.54 30.84
C TYR A 181 4.85 -12.37 32.15
N ASN A 182 6.16 -12.16 32.05
CA ASN A 182 7.05 -12.15 33.20
C ASN A 182 7.56 -10.73 33.51
N LYS A 183 7.07 -10.15 34.61
CA LYS A 183 7.49 -8.83 35.10
C LYS A 183 9.01 -8.73 35.35
N ARG A 184 9.68 -9.83 35.73
CA ARG A 184 11.14 -9.83 35.93
C ARG A 184 11.88 -9.68 34.60
N VAL A 185 11.42 -10.39 33.56
CA VAL A 185 12.02 -10.28 32.21
C VAL A 185 11.79 -8.89 31.65
N ASP A 186 10.59 -8.34 31.84
CA ASP A 186 10.28 -6.96 31.45
C ASP A 186 11.19 -5.94 32.15
N TYR A 187 11.44 -6.08 33.45
CA TYR A 187 12.32 -5.18 34.20
C TYR A 187 13.73 -5.08 33.59
N TRP A 188 14.31 -6.21 33.19
CA TRP A 188 15.65 -6.25 32.60
C TRP A 188 15.68 -5.83 31.13
N ILE A 189 14.63 -6.12 30.36
CA ILE A 189 14.60 -5.88 28.91
C ILE A 189 14.07 -4.47 28.58
N ALA A 190 13.18 -3.90 29.40
CA ALA A 190 12.63 -2.56 29.23
C ALA A 190 13.66 -1.45 28.97
N PRO A 191 14.80 -1.34 29.68
CA PRO A 191 15.80 -0.32 29.39
C PRO A 191 16.38 -0.47 27.97
N PHE A 192 16.67 -1.70 27.52
CA PHE A 192 17.14 -1.96 26.17
C PHE A 192 16.08 -1.60 25.13
N MET A 193 14.81 -1.91 25.37
CA MET A 193 13.72 -1.53 24.47
C MET A 193 13.53 -0.02 24.38
N ARG A 194 13.68 0.71 25.48
CA ARG A 194 13.60 2.18 25.46
C ARG A 194 14.78 2.79 24.70
N LEU A 195 15.98 2.26 24.89
CA LEU A 195 17.18 2.71 24.20
C LEU A 195 17.11 2.41 22.69
N LEU A 196 16.87 1.15 22.34
CA LEU A 196 16.78 0.70 20.94
C LEU A 196 15.54 1.24 20.23
N GLY A 197 14.47 1.54 20.96
CA GLY A 197 13.24 2.11 20.41
C GLY A 197 13.32 3.59 20.07
N ALA A 198 14.17 4.35 20.77
CA ALA A 198 14.35 5.78 20.50
C ALA A 198 15.15 6.03 19.21
N ILE A 199 15.99 5.08 18.82
CA ILE A 199 16.92 5.22 17.69
C ILE A 199 16.39 4.37 16.52
N PRO A 200 16.15 4.95 15.33
CA PRO A 200 15.76 4.18 14.15
C PRO A 200 16.78 3.08 13.86
N SER A 201 16.32 1.89 13.45
CA SER A 201 17.22 0.75 13.18
C SER A 201 18.29 1.08 12.14
N THR A 202 17.98 1.95 11.17
CA THR A 202 18.89 2.43 10.12
C THR A 202 20.09 3.20 10.65
N THR A 203 20.00 3.81 11.84
CA THR A 203 21.13 4.54 12.45
C THR A 203 22.31 3.61 12.77
N TRP A 204 22.02 2.31 12.99
CA TRP A 204 23.03 1.32 13.34
C TRP A 204 23.83 0.81 12.14
N ILE A 205 23.49 1.22 10.91
CA ILE A 205 24.16 0.76 9.68
C ILE A 205 25.69 0.85 9.78
N PRO A 206 26.32 1.99 10.13
CA PRO A 206 27.78 2.09 10.09
C PRO A 206 28.45 1.11 11.07
N VAL A 207 27.91 0.99 12.28
CA VAL A 207 28.43 0.10 13.33
C VAL A 207 28.28 -1.36 12.91
N VAL A 208 27.10 -1.72 12.40
CA VAL A 208 26.80 -3.09 11.98
C VAL A 208 27.65 -3.48 10.77
N MET A 209 27.88 -2.59 9.82
CA MET A 209 28.69 -2.88 8.63
C MET A 209 30.16 -3.16 8.98
N VAL A 210 30.70 -2.52 10.02
CA VAL A 210 32.06 -2.80 10.50
C VAL A 210 32.14 -4.12 11.27
N LEU A 211 31.11 -4.46 12.05
CA LEU A 211 31.10 -5.66 12.89
C LEU A 211 30.62 -6.92 12.16
N ALA A 212 29.84 -6.76 11.10
CA ALA A 212 29.24 -7.88 10.40
C ALA A 212 30.28 -8.63 9.56
N SER A 213 30.28 -9.96 9.70
CA SER A 213 31.10 -10.85 8.85
C SER A 213 30.73 -10.80 7.37
N SER A 214 29.54 -10.30 7.03
CA SER A 214 29.06 -10.14 5.66
C SER A 214 28.02 -9.02 5.60
N LEU A 215 28.08 -8.22 4.53
CA LEU A 215 27.13 -7.16 4.18
C LEU A 215 25.66 -7.65 4.21
N PHE A 216 25.42 -8.87 3.73
CA PHE A 216 24.09 -9.49 3.76
C PHE A 216 23.62 -9.71 5.20
N LYS A 217 24.45 -10.30 6.06
CA LYS A 217 24.10 -10.58 7.47
C LYS A 217 23.88 -9.30 8.26
N GLY A 218 24.71 -8.27 8.02
CA GLY A 218 24.54 -6.96 8.65
C GLY A 218 23.19 -6.33 8.29
N SER A 219 22.83 -6.38 7.00
CA SER A 219 21.56 -5.86 6.52
C SER A 219 20.36 -6.63 7.08
N VAL A 220 20.44 -7.97 7.14
CA VAL A 220 19.44 -8.82 7.80
C VAL A 220 19.25 -8.41 9.26
N PHE A 221 20.34 -8.17 10.00
CA PHE A 221 20.28 -7.75 11.40
C PHE A 221 19.54 -6.43 11.59
N ILE A 222 19.79 -5.45 10.73
CA ILE A 222 19.17 -4.10 10.82
C ILE A 222 17.68 -4.16 10.53
N ILE A 223 17.29 -4.93 9.52
CA ILE A 223 15.87 -5.21 9.22
C ILE A 223 15.23 -5.93 10.40
N ALA A 224 15.88 -6.98 10.91
CA ALA A 224 15.38 -7.76 12.03
C ALA A 224 15.20 -6.91 13.30
N LEU A 225 16.10 -5.96 13.57
CA LEU A 225 16.03 -5.07 14.74
C LEU A 225 14.79 -4.17 14.71
N GLY A 226 14.45 -3.59 13.56
CA GLY A 226 13.26 -2.75 13.41
C GLY A 226 11.94 -3.54 13.56
N VAL A 227 11.91 -4.75 12.98
CA VAL A 227 10.76 -5.67 13.09
C VAL A 227 10.61 -6.19 14.50
N TRP A 228 11.72 -6.61 15.11
CA TRP A 228 11.79 -7.07 16.50
C TRP A 228 11.15 -6.04 17.43
N TYR A 229 11.61 -4.80 17.39
CA TYR A 229 11.10 -3.74 18.26
C TYR A 229 9.58 -3.52 18.10
N SER A 230 9.12 -3.33 16.86
CA SER A 230 7.71 -3.07 16.56
C SER A 230 6.81 -4.22 17.02
N LEU A 231 7.23 -5.46 16.77
CA LEU A 231 6.45 -6.64 17.13
C LEU A 231 6.46 -6.91 18.62
N THR A 232 7.59 -6.70 19.29
CA THR A 232 7.70 -6.91 20.72
C THR A 232 6.76 -5.98 21.48
N ILE A 233 6.78 -4.68 21.18
CA ILE A 233 5.92 -3.70 21.86
C ILE A 233 4.44 -4.02 21.62
N ALA A 234 4.06 -4.32 20.39
CA ALA A 234 2.68 -4.68 20.07
C ALA A 234 2.22 -5.95 20.80
N THR A 235 3.11 -6.95 20.92
CA THR A 235 2.83 -8.19 21.65
C THR A 235 2.69 -7.95 23.15
N ILE A 236 3.58 -7.15 23.76
CA ILE A 236 3.50 -6.78 25.19
C ILE A 236 2.18 -6.07 25.49
N THR A 237 1.83 -5.07 24.68
CA THR A 237 0.57 -4.33 24.81
C THR A 237 -0.63 -5.27 24.64
N GLY A 238 -0.58 -6.18 23.67
CA GLY A 238 -1.64 -7.16 23.46
C GLY A 238 -1.88 -8.10 24.63
N ILE A 239 -0.82 -8.57 25.29
CA ILE A 239 -0.92 -9.46 26.44
C ILE A 239 -1.39 -8.71 27.69
N ARG A 240 -0.95 -7.46 27.87
CA ARG A 240 -1.29 -6.64 29.05
C ARG A 240 -2.70 -6.06 29.03
N ASN A 241 -3.27 -5.85 27.85
CA ASN A 241 -4.63 -5.31 27.70
C ASN A 241 -5.73 -6.35 27.97
N ILE A 242 -5.37 -7.60 28.26
CA ILE A 242 -6.34 -8.65 28.59
C ILE A 242 -6.87 -8.40 30.01
N ASP A 243 -8.19 -8.33 30.13
CA ASP A 243 -8.84 -8.13 31.42
C ASP A 243 -8.48 -9.26 32.40
N LYS A 244 -8.24 -8.89 33.67
CA LYS A 244 -7.87 -9.82 34.75
C LYS A 244 -8.94 -10.88 34.96
N SER A 245 -10.20 -10.57 34.65
CA SER A 245 -11.35 -11.49 34.70
C SER A 245 -11.12 -12.76 33.87
N PHE A 246 -10.53 -12.66 32.67
CA PHE A 246 -10.21 -13.83 31.83
C PHE A 246 -9.12 -14.70 32.46
N TYR A 247 -8.14 -14.09 33.12
CA TYR A 247 -7.08 -14.81 33.81
C TYR A 247 -7.59 -15.51 35.07
N GLU A 248 -8.50 -14.88 35.81
CA GLU A 248 -9.14 -15.44 37.00
C GLU A 248 -10.07 -16.62 36.64
N ALA A 249 -10.93 -16.46 35.62
CA ALA A 249 -11.80 -17.53 35.14
C ALA A 249 -11.03 -18.75 34.60
N ALA A 250 -9.91 -18.53 33.91
CA ALA A 250 -9.07 -19.64 33.46
C ALA A 250 -8.35 -20.35 34.63
N ARG A 251 -7.98 -19.61 35.69
CA ARG A 251 -7.41 -20.19 36.91
C ARG A 251 -8.42 -21.02 37.70
N THR A 252 -9.69 -20.61 37.79
CA THR A 252 -10.74 -21.40 38.47
C THR A 252 -11.02 -22.71 37.74
N LEU A 253 -10.85 -22.75 36.42
CA LEU A 253 -10.91 -23.97 35.60
C LEU A 253 -9.64 -24.85 35.65
N GLY A 254 -8.68 -24.54 36.53
CA GLY A 254 -7.47 -25.35 36.73
C GLY A 254 -6.37 -25.15 35.69
N ALA A 255 -6.41 -24.08 34.88
CA ALA A 255 -5.39 -23.85 33.87
C ALA A 255 -4.02 -23.53 34.49
N LYS A 256 -3.00 -24.32 34.14
CA LYS A 256 -1.60 -24.04 34.48
C LYS A 256 -1.11 -22.78 33.74
N THR A 257 -0.16 -22.07 34.34
CA THR A 257 0.57 -20.89 33.81
C THR A 257 0.89 -20.95 32.32
N ARG A 258 1.46 -22.05 31.81
CA ARG A 258 1.79 -22.22 30.38
C ARG A 258 0.54 -22.34 29.50
N HIS A 259 -0.49 -23.01 29.99
CA HIS A 259 -1.78 -23.16 29.28
C HIS A 259 -2.49 -21.82 29.15
N LEU A 260 -2.43 -21.00 30.20
CA LEU A 260 -2.95 -19.63 30.24
C LEU A 260 -2.36 -18.78 29.10
N VAL A 261 -1.05 -18.89 28.84
CA VAL A 261 -0.36 -18.11 27.82
C VAL A 261 -0.75 -18.54 26.40
N PHE A 262 -0.63 -19.83 26.08
CA PHE A 262 -0.84 -20.31 24.71
C PHE A 262 -2.31 -20.43 24.30
N ARG A 263 -3.21 -20.73 25.25
CA ARG A 263 -4.65 -20.93 24.95
C ARG A 263 -5.54 -19.74 25.27
N VAL A 264 -5.10 -18.80 26.10
CA VAL A 264 -5.89 -17.61 26.46
C VAL A 264 -5.18 -16.35 26.01
N ALA A 265 -3.95 -16.10 26.47
CA ALA A 265 -3.31 -14.81 26.19
C ALA A 265 -2.96 -14.59 24.71
N LEU A 266 -2.38 -15.60 24.05
CA LEU A 266 -1.93 -15.49 22.66
C LEU A 266 -3.08 -15.27 21.65
N PRO A 267 -4.22 -16.00 21.69
CA PRO A 267 -5.33 -15.74 20.78
C PRO A 267 -5.99 -14.37 21.01
N PHE A 268 -6.08 -13.90 22.27
CA PHE A 268 -6.60 -12.56 22.57
C PHE A 268 -5.63 -11.44 22.13
N ALA A 269 -4.32 -11.68 22.22
CA ALA A 269 -3.29 -10.74 21.78
C ALA A 269 -3.07 -10.75 20.25
N LEU A 270 -3.61 -11.74 19.53
CA LEU A 270 -3.39 -11.95 18.09
C LEU A 270 -3.67 -10.69 17.23
N PRO A 271 -4.73 -9.90 17.45
CA PRO A 271 -4.96 -8.67 16.69
C PRO A 271 -3.81 -7.68 16.86
N ASN A 272 -3.30 -7.51 18.08
CA ASN A 272 -2.16 -6.64 18.36
C ASN A 272 -0.86 -7.18 17.78
N ILE A 273 -0.63 -8.50 17.84
CA ILE A 273 0.53 -9.14 17.20
C ILE A 273 0.49 -8.90 15.68
N LEU A 274 -0.65 -9.07 15.02
CA LEU A 274 -0.81 -8.80 13.59
C LEU A 274 -0.65 -7.32 13.24
N GLN A 275 -1.07 -6.41 14.12
CA GLN A 275 -0.74 -4.98 13.99
C GLN A 275 0.77 -4.73 14.09
N GLY A 276 1.43 -5.35 15.06
CA GLY A 276 2.90 -5.30 15.21
C GLY A 276 3.65 -5.82 13.99
N LEU A 277 3.18 -6.92 13.39
CA LEU A 277 3.73 -7.46 12.14
C LEU A 277 3.56 -6.46 10.98
N THR A 278 2.42 -5.77 10.90
CA THR A 278 2.18 -4.74 9.88
C THR A 278 3.12 -3.55 10.04
N GLN A 279 3.28 -3.06 11.28
CA GLN A 279 4.22 -1.98 11.60
C GLN A 279 5.67 -2.41 11.35
N GLY A 280 6.01 -3.65 11.73
CA GLY A 280 7.30 -4.26 11.48
C GLY A 280 7.61 -4.33 10.00
N MET A 281 6.64 -4.67 9.14
CA MET A 281 6.84 -4.71 7.69
C MET A 281 7.16 -3.34 7.12
N SER A 282 6.47 -2.29 7.58
CA SER A 282 6.77 -0.91 7.18
C SER A 282 8.19 -0.51 7.60
N SER A 283 8.58 -0.85 8.83
CA SER A 283 9.95 -0.63 9.31
C SER A 283 10.99 -1.44 8.53
N ALA A 284 10.66 -2.67 8.14
CA ALA A 284 11.54 -3.56 7.37
C ALA A 284 11.81 -3.01 5.98
N CYS A 285 10.78 -2.53 5.27
CA CYS A 285 10.91 -1.90 3.95
C CYS A 285 11.81 -0.66 4.01
N MET A 286 11.62 0.19 5.03
CA MET A 286 12.48 1.37 5.23
C MET A 286 13.93 0.98 5.52
N ALA A 287 14.14 0.01 6.41
CA ALA A 287 15.47 -0.49 6.75
C ALA A 287 16.18 -1.15 5.56
N LEU A 288 15.45 -1.96 4.79
CA LEU A 288 15.93 -2.61 3.56
C LEU A 288 16.45 -1.57 2.57
N MET A 289 15.65 -0.53 2.29
CA MET A 289 16.00 0.50 1.32
C MET A 289 17.35 1.14 1.67
N VAL A 290 17.51 1.56 2.93
CA VAL A 290 18.77 2.21 3.36
C VAL A 290 19.93 1.21 3.37
N ALA A 291 19.68 -0.04 3.78
CA ALA A 291 20.70 -1.09 3.82
C ALA A 291 21.24 -1.43 2.41
N GLU A 292 20.36 -1.59 1.42
CA GLU A 292 20.75 -1.88 0.04
C GLU A 292 21.47 -0.69 -0.61
N MET A 293 21.09 0.54 -0.28
CA MET A 293 21.74 1.73 -0.84
C MET A 293 23.18 1.91 -0.38
N ILE A 294 23.52 1.43 0.83
CA ILE A 294 24.80 1.71 1.48
C ILE A 294 25.71 0.49 1.55
N GLY A 295 25.16 -0.72 1.70
CA GLY A 295 26.01 -1.85 2.08
C GLY A 295 25.52 -3.21 1.66
N VAL A 296 24.81 -3.37 0.55
CA VAL A 296 24.70 -4.67 -0.13
C VAL A 296 25.05 -4.45 -1.60
N GLU A 297 25.75 -5.40 -2.21
CA GLU A 297 26.15 -5.34 -3.63
C GLU A 297 25.08 -5.89 -4.58
N SER A 298 23.85 -6.07 -4.10
CA SER A 298 22.72 -6.56 -4.87
C SER A 298 21.39 -6.07 -4.27
N GLY A 299 20.39 -5.91 -5.13
CA GLY A 299 19.07 -5.41 -4.75
C GLY A 299 18.65 -4.17 -5.54
N LEU A 300 17.37 -3.82 -5.43
CA LEU A 300 16.79 -2.65 -6.09
C LEU A 300 17.40 -1.34 -5.55
N GLY A 301 17.62 -1.20 -4.24
CA GLY A 301 18.25 -0.02 -3.66
C GLY A 301 19.69 0.17 -4.12
N TRP A 302 20.44 -0.91 -4.26
CA TRP A 302 21.79 -0.90 -4.83
C TRP A 302 21.77 -0.50 -6.31
N TYR A 303 20.85 -1.05 -7.10
CA TYR A 303 20.72 -0.73 -8.53
C TYR A 303 20.40 0.75 -8.74
N VAL A 304 19.56 1.35 -7.88
CA VAL A 304 19.31 2.81 -7.89
C VAL A 304 20.61 3.60 -7.70
N THR A 305 21.42 3.26 -6.68
CA THR A 305 22.70 3.95 -6.42
C THR A 305 23.71 3.73 -7.55
N TRP A 306 23.76 2.53 -8.13
CA TRP A 306 24.59 2.24 -9.29
C TRP A 306 24.20 3.15 -10.46
N GLN A 307 22.95 3.10 -10.93
CA GLN A 307 22.51 3.85 -12.10
C GLN A 307 22.62 5.36 -11.90
N LYS A 308 22.41 5.83 -10.66
CA LYS A 308 22.68 7.22 -10.26
C LYS A 308 24.14 7.60 -10.50
N SER A 309 25.08 6.74 -10.15
CA SER A 309 26.52 7.00 -10.27
C SER A 309 26.97 7.07 -11.74
N TRP A 310 26.29 6.34 -12.63
CA TRP A 310 26.50 6.36 -14.08
C TRP A 310 25.67 7.43 -14.82
N ALA A 311 24.98 8.31 -14.09
CA ALA A 311 24.07 9.32 -14.64
C ALA A 311 22.97 8.76 -15.56
N GLN A 312 22.63 7.48 -15.40
CA GLN A 312 21.56 6.79 -16.14
C GLN A 312 20.23 6.95 -15.40
N TYR A 313 19.70 8.18 -15.39
CA TYR A 313 18.54 8.52 -14.57
C TYR A 313 17.26 7.77 -14.99
N GLY A 314 17.06 7.50 -16.29
CA GLY A 314 15.92 6.67 -16.74
C GLY A 314 15.87 5.30 -16.04
N LYS A 315 17.01 4.60 -16.00
CA LYS A 315 17.17 3.30 -15.31
C LYS A 315 17.03 3.43 -13.79
N MET A 316 17.58 4.50 -13.20
CA MET A 316 17.42 4.81 -11.78
C MET A 316 15.94 4.95 -11.38
N TYR A 317 15.16 5.75 -12.11
CA TYR A 317 13.75 5.95 -11.83
C TYR A 317 12.91 4.71 -12.13
N ALA A 318 13.25 3.92 -13.16
CA ALA A 318 12.61 2.64 -13.43
C ALA A 318 12.71 1.70 -12.22
N ALA A 319 13.90 1.59 -11.62
CA ALA A 319 14.09 0.79 -10.41
C ALA A 319 13.31 1.32 -9.20
N ILE A 320 13.21 2.65 -9.03
CA ILE A 320 12.38 3.26 -7.98
C ILE A 320 10.90 2.87 -8.16
N VAL A 321 10.38 2.93 -9.39
CA VAL A 321 8.99 2.54 -9.68
C VAL A 321 8.77 1.06 -9.36
N VAL A 322 9.68 0.17 -9.79
CA VAL A 322 9.61 -1.27 -9.48
C VAL A 322 9.63 -1.49 -7.97
N LEU A 323 10.53 -0.82 -7.25
CA LEU A 323 10.61 -0.89 -5.79
C LEU A 323 9.29 -0.48 -5.12
N CYS A 324 8.67 0.62 -5.56
CA CYS A 324 7.36 1.05 -5.07
C CYS A 324 6.28 0.00 -5.31
N VAL A 325 6.21 -0.58 -6.50
CA VAL A 325 5.24 -1.63 -6.84
C VAL A 325 5.43 -2.86 -5.94
N VAL A 326 6.68 -3.29 -5.74
CA VAL A 326 7.02 -4.43 -4.88
C VAL A 326 6.59 -4.18 -3.44
N PHE A 327 6.92 -3.01 -2.87
CA PHE A 327 6.55 -2.67 -1.50
C PHE A 327 5.03 -2.55 -1.31
N VAL A 328 4.32 -1.97 -2.27
CA VAL A 328 2.85 -1.92 -2.23
C VAL A 328 2.28 -3.34 -2.30
N ALA A 329 2.81 -4.20 -3.16
CA ALA A 329 2.37 -5.59 -3.29
C ALA A 329 2.58 -6.38 -1.99
N VAL A 330 3.76 -6.27 -1.37
CA VAL A 330 4.09 -6.95 -0.10
C VAL A 330 3.18 -6.47 1.03
N ASN A 331 3.01 -5.15 1.18
CA ASN A 331 2.13 -4.59 2.21
C ASN A 331 0.65 -4.96 1.98
N TRP A 332 0.19 -4.95 0.73
CA TRP A 332 -1.15 -5.37 0.37
C TRP A 332 -1.38 -6.85 0.70
N LEU A 333 -0.41 -7.72 0.38
CA LEU A 333 -0.47 -9.15 0.66
C LEU A 333 -0.53 -9.40 2.17
N LEU A 334 0.32 -8.72 2.96
CA LEU A 334 0.31 -8.83 4.41
C LEU A 334 -1.04 -8.38 5.01
N ASN A 335 -1.57 -7.24 4.56
CA ASN A 335 -2.88 -6.75 5.01
C ASN A 335 -4.04 -7.68 4.59
N LYS A 336 -3.92 -8.38 3.45
CA LYS A 336 -4.89 -9.39 3.02
C LYS A 336 -4.83 -10.63 3.93
N ILE A 337 -3.63 -11.08 4.30
CA ILE A 337 -3.43 -12.18 5.26
C ILE A 337 -4.00 -11.81 6.63
N LYS A 338 -3.65 -10.63 7.15
CA LYS A 338 -4.17 -10.08 8.41
C LYS A 338 -5.71 -10.08 8.45
N ARG A 339 -6.36 -9.54 7.42
CA ARG A 339 -7.82 -9.52 7.32
C ARG A 339 -8.41 -10.92 7.32
N ARG A 340 -7.81 -11.87 6.59
CA ARG A 340 -8.29 -13.27 6.57
C ARG A 340 -8.18 -13.95 7.94
N LEU A 341 -7.11 -13.69 8.69
CA LEU A 341 -6.92 -14.25 10.03
C LEU A 341 -7.86 -13.62 11.07
N LEU A 342 -8.22 -12.34 10.92
CA LEU A 342 -9.07 -11.60 11.87
C LEU A 342 -10.58 -11.64 11.54
N ARG A 343 -11.01 -12.42 10.52
CA ARG A 343 -12.42 -12.52 10.14
C ARG A 343 -13.36 -12.89 11.29
N TRP A 344 -12.88 -13.64 12.28
CA TRP A 344 -13.70 -14.04 13.43
C TRP A 344 -14.01 -12.86 14.38
N GLN A 345 -13.16 -11.83 14.44
CA GLN A 345 -13.38 -10.66 15.30
C GLN A 345 -14.28 -9.60 14.67
N GLU A 346 -14.25 -9.46 13.34
CA GLU A 346 -15.12 -8.52 12.63
C GLU A 346 -16.62 -8.86 12.84
N GLY A 347 -16.96 -10.12 13.10
CA GLY A 347 -18.32 -10.55 13.47
C GLY A 347 -18.75 -10.21 14.90
N ALA A 348 -17.80 -10.03 15.84
CA ALA A 348 -18.10 -9.78 17.25
C ALA A 348 -18.42 -8.31 17.57
N VAL A 349 -18.01 -7.36 16.71
CA VAL A 349 -18.25 -5.91 16.89
C VAL A 349 -19.60 -5.48 16.30
N GLN A 350 -20.29 -6.36 15.57
CA GLN A 350 -21.60 -6.11 14.97
C GLN A 350 -22.76 -6.87 15.65
N SER A 351 -22.51 -7.49 16.82
CA SER A 351 -23.53 -8.26 17.57
C SER A 351 -24.13 -7.43 18.70
#